data_AF-A0A176Y821-F1
#
_entry.id   AF-A0A176Y821-F1
#
_cell.length_a   1.000
_cell.length_b   1.000
_cell.length_c   1.000
_cell.angle_alpha   90.00
_cell.angle_beta   90.00
_cell.angle_gamma   90.00
#
_symmetry.space_group_name_H-M   'P 1'
#
loop_
_entity.id
_entity.type
_entity.pdbx_description
1 polymer ?
#
loop_
_entity_poly.entity_id
_entity_poly.type
_entity_poly.pdbx_seq_one_letter_code
_entity_poly.pdbx_strand_id
1 'polypeptide(L)' 'MSKSNVRRAIIREWMALAPEQRRSGQQALVFARSAIERHRLPPSRRTPCAVVMGWLKPRTGRR' A
#
# COMPACT_ATOMS: atom_id res chain seq x y z
N MET A 1 10.53 0.55 -16.88
CA MET A 1 9.34 0.96 -16.08
C MET A 1 9.71 2.15 -15.21
N SER A 2 9.19 3.35 -15.50
CA SER A 2 9.55 4.56 -14.76
C SER A 2 9.06 4.48 -13.31
N LYS A 3 9.90 4.92 -12.37
CA LYS A 3 9.68 4.92 -10.91
C LYS A 3 8.33 5.55 -10.46
N SER A 4 7.63 6.27 -11.34
CA SER A 4 6.34 6.94 -11.11
C SER A 4 5.10 6.04 -11.10
N ASN A 5 5.22 4.71 -11.31
CA ASN A 5 4.06 3.80 -11.39
C ASN A 5 3.83 2.89 -10.17
N VAL A 6 4.83 2.67 -9.31
CA VAL A 6 4.71 1.70 -8.19
C VAL A 6 3.68 2.14 -7.15
N ARG A 7 3.69 3.42 -6.75
CA ARG A 7 2.68 3.98 -5.83
C ARG A 7 1.26 3.83 -6.37
N ARG A 8 1.05 4.12 -7.66
CA ARG A 8 -0.27 4.01 -8.30
C ARG A 8 -0.71 2.55 -8.43
N ALA A 9 0.20 1.64 -8.78
CA ALA A 9 -0.09 0.20 -8.84
C ALA A 9 -0.56 -0.32 -7.48
N ILE A 10 0.20 -0.04 -6.41
CA ILE A 10 -0.14 -0.46 -5.05
C ILE A 10 -1.48 0.14 -4.59
N ILE A 11 -1.74 1.42 -4.88
CA ILE A 11 -3.03 2.04 -4.54
C ILE A 11 -4.19 1.38 -5.31
N ARG A 12 -4.01 1.07 -6.60
CA ARG A 12 -5.07 0.40 -7.39
C ARG A 12 -5.34 -1.00 -6.87
N GLU A 13 -4.30 -1.78 -6.58
CA GLU A 13 -4.44 -3.11 -5.99
C GLU A 13 -5.16 -3.05 -4.64
N TRP A 14 -4.79 -2.08 -3.80
CA TRP A 14 -5.50 -1.85 -2.54
C TRP A 14 -6.98 -1.57 -2.79
N MET A 15 -7.30 -0.60 -3.65
CA MET A 15 -8.68 -0.20 -3.92
C MET A 15 -9.51 -1.27 -4.64
N ALA A 16 -8.87 -2.23 -5.30
CA ALA A 16 -9.54 -3.40 -5.89
C ALA A 16 -10.00 -4.42 -4.84
N LEU A 17 -9.47 -4.36 -3.61
CA LEU A 17 -9.96 -5.19 -2.51
C LEU A 17 -11.35 -4.77 -2.04
N ALA A 18 -12.10 -5.75 -1.54
CA ALA A 18 -13.41 -5.52 -0.94
C ALA A 18 -13.32 -4.50 0.20
N PRO A 19 -14.32 -3.63 0.40
CA PRO A 19 -14.32 -2.64 1.46
C PRO A 19 -14.00 -3.22 2.85
N GLU A 20 -14.45 -4.44 3.14
CA GLU A 20 -14.23 -5.17 4.40
C GLU A 20 -12.76 -5.46 4.67
N GLN A 21 -11.99 -5.70 3.61
CA GLN A 21 -10.55 -5.93 3.65
C GLN A 21 -9.75 -4.62 3.74
N ARG A 22 -10.42 -3.48 3.52
CA ARG A 22 -9.82 -2.14 3.60
C ARG A 22 -10.16 -1.40 4.89
N ARG A 23 -10.88 -2.02 5.81
CA ARG A 23 -11.39 -1.34 7.02
C ARG A 23 -10.33 -1.15 8.09
N SER A 24 -9.41 -2.11 8.26
CA SER A 24 -8.48 -2.08 9.39
C SER A 24 -7.05 -1.73 9.01
N GLY A 25 -6.37 -1.03 9.91
CA GLY A 25 -4.93 -0.77 9.77
C GLY A 25 -4.10 -2.05 9.76
N GLN A 26 -4.59 -3.11 10.42
CA GLN A 26 -3.93 -4.42 10.46
C GLN A 26 -4.01 -5.15 9.10
N GLN A 27 -5.15 -5.09 8.41
CA GLN A 27 -5.28 -5.58 7.03
C GLN A 27 -4.38 -4.79 6.08
N ALA A 28 -4.34 -3.46 6.23
CA ALA A 28 -3.45 -2.62 5.45
C ALA A 28 -1.97 -2.96 5.68
N LEU A 29 -1.58 -3.31 6.91
CA LEU A 29 -0.22 -3.73 7.25
C LEU A 29 0.15 -5.06 6.58
N VAL A 30 -0.76 -6.05 6.62
CA VAL A 30 -0.57 -7.34 5.94
C VAL A 30 -0.41 -7.13 4.43
N PHE A 31 -1.32 -6.37 3.82
CA PHE A 31 -1.23 -6.01 2.41
C PHE A 31 0.08 -5.27 2.09
N ALA A 32 0.51 -4.33 2.94
CA ALA A 32 1.73 -3.57 2.72
C ALA A 32 2.96 -4.48 2.68
N ARG A 33 3.06 -5.49 3.55
CA ARG A 33 4.15 -6.49 3.54
C ARG A 33 4.19 -7.24 2.21
N SER A 34 3.06 -7.80 1.78
CA SER A 34 2.96 -8.52 0.50
C SER A 34 3.19 -7.61 -0.71
N ALA A 35 2.84 -6.32 -0.63
CA ALA A 35 3.10 -5.36 -1.69
C ALA A 35 4.59 -5.01 -1.83
N ILE A 36 5.34 -4.99 -0.73
CA ILE A 36 6.80 -4.73 -0.73
C ILE A 36 7.56 -5.89 -1.38
N GLU A 37 7.11 -7.12 -1.18
CA GLU A 37 7.71 -8.30 -1.80
C GLU A 37 7.49 -8.31 -3.31
N ARG A 38 6.30 -7.92 -3.77
CA ARG A 38 5.94 -7.90 -5.19
C ARG A 38 6.48 -6.68 -5.94
N HIS A 39 6.60 -5.54 -5.26
CA HIS A 39 6.99 -4.27 -5.87
C HIS A 39 8.29 -3.75 -5.29
N ARG A 40 9.30 -3.57 -6.17
CA ARG A 40 10.53 -2.89 -5.78
C ARG A 40 10.25 -1.41 -5.53
N LEU A 41 10.19 -1.03 -4.26
CA LEU A 41 9.97 0.35 -3.86
C LEU A 41 11.16 1.25 -4.23
N PRO A 42 10.92 2.54 -4.50
CA PRO A 42 11.99 3.50 -4.66
C PRO A 42 12.76 3.68 -3.34
N PRO A 43 14.06 4.05 -3.41
CA PRO A 43 14.85 4.36 -2.23
C PRO A 43 14.17 5.44 -1.38
N SER A 44 14.14 5.22 -0.05
CA SER A 44 13.51 6.12 0.91
C SER A 44 14.28 6.10 2.23
N ARG A 45 14.25 7.22 2.95
CA ARG A 45 14.75 7.30 4.34
C ARG A 45 13.86 6.53 5.33
N ARG A 46 12.60 6.27 4.96
CA ARG A 46 11.64 5.50 5.76
C ARG A 46 11.67 4.03 5.37
N THR A 47 11.28 3.15 6.30
CA THR A 47 11.12 1.73 6.00
C THR A 47 10.11 1.51 4.87
N PRO A 48 10.31 0.49 4.01
CA PRO A 48 9.37 0.13 2.94
C PRO A 48 7.91 0.06 3.41
N CYS A 49 7.68 -0.54 4.57
CA CYS A 49 6.35 -0.64 5.18
C CYS A 49 5.77 0.73 5.56
N ALA A 50 6.57 1.61 6.18
CA ALA A 50 6.11 2.97 6.51
C ALA A 50 5.77 3.80 5.27
N VAL A 51 6.48 3.59 4.15
CA VAL A 51 6.18 4.25 2.87
C VAL A 51 4.82 3.79 2.34
N VAL A 52 4.59 2.48 2.24
CA VAL A 52 3.33 1.93 1.73
C VAL A 52 2.16 2.27 2.64
N MET A 53 2.32 2.11 3.96
CA MET A 53 1.30 2.49 4.94
C MET A 53 0.93 3.97 4.85
N GLY A 54 1.89 4.86 4.56
CA GLY A 54 1.62 6.28 4.30
C GLY A 54 0.72 6.53 3.09
N TRP A 55 0.74 5.65 2.09
CA TRP A 55 -0.16 5.72 0.93
C TRP A 55 -1.55 5.15 1.22
N LEU A 56 -1.63 4.11 2.05
CA LEU A 56 -2.87 3.39 2.35
C LEU A 56 -3.68 4.03 3.47
N LYS A 57 -3.04 4.63 4.49
CA LYS A 57 -3.72 5.19 5.68
C LYS A 57 -4.91 6.11 5.36
N PRO A 58 -4.85 7.04 4.37
CA PRO A 58 -6.01 7.87 4.01
C PRO A 58 -7.17 7.12 3.33
N ARG A 59 -6.96 5.85 2.97
CA ARG A 59 -7.85 4.97 2.19
C ARG A 59 -8.24 3.71 2.96
N THR A 60 -7.75 3.57 4.19
CA THR A 60 -8.16 2.53 5.13
C THR A 60 -9.28 3.09 6.00
N GLY A 61 -10.39 2.37 6.12
CA GLY A 61 -11.52 2.79 6.96
C GLY A 61 -12.36 3.95 6.42
N ARG A 62 -12.06 4.49 5.22
CA ARG A 62 -13.02 5.34 4.49
C ARG A 62 -14.14 4.44 3.97
N ARG A 63 -15.29 4.55 4.61
CA ARG A 63 -16.57 3.99 4.17
C ARG A 63 -17.21 4.93 3.17
#